data_AF-A0A1G1G4Z6-F1
#
_entry.id   AF-A0A1G1G4Z6-F1
#
_cell.length_a   1.000
_cell.length_b   1.000
_cell.length_c   1.000
_cell.angle_alpha   90.00
_cell.angle_beta   90.00
_cell.angle_gamma   90.00
#
_symmetry.space_group_name_H-M   'P 1'
#
loop_
_entity.id
_entity.type
_entity.pdbx_description
1 polymer ?
#
loop_
_entity_poly.entity_id
_entity_poly.type
_entity_poly.pdbx_seq_one_letter_code
_entity_poly.pdbx_strand_id
1 'polypeptide(L)'
;MRINVAQLPERWEHLKPVQQLIGQRDFDGAIQSYEAMLLQPGAARAGDLILFDLALLHSHYANPRKDYRRSLAFFSRLLREYPRSPLGEEAKIWSDLLETMERTKRVDIELDEKKKAFDR
;
A
#
# COMPACT_ATOMS: atom_id res chain seq x y z
N MET A 1 9.38 -9.33 -12.20
CA MET A 1 10.62 -9.23 -11.41
C MET A 1 10.31 -9.73 -10.00
N ARG A 2 10.83 -10.90 -9.58
CA ARG A 2 10.69 -11.39 -8.19
C ARG A 2 11.84 -10.81 -7.39
N ILE A 3 11.57 -9.91 -6.46
CA ILE A 3 12.59 -9.42 -5.54
C ILE A 3 12.98 -10.59 -4.63
N ASN A 4 14.28 -10.89 -4.57
CA ASN A 4 14.81 -11.93 -3.70
C ASN A 4 14.80 -11.41 -2.25
N VAL A 5 13.88 -11.94 -1.45
CA VAL A 5 13.61 -11.52 -0.06
C VAL A 5 14.79 -11.79 0.88
N ALA A 6 15.71 -12.68 0.50
CA ALA A 6 16.83 -13.09 1.33
C ALA A 6 17.93 -12.01 1.46
N GLN A 7 17.89 -10.93 0.67
CA GLN A 7 18.91 -9.88 0.66
C GLN A 7 18.29 -8.47 0.60
N LEU A 8 17.24 -8.25 1.38
CA LEU A 8 16.71 -6.91 1.58
C LEU A 8 17.67 -6.12 2.48
N PRO A 9 18.06 -4.87 2.13
CA PRO A 9 18.87 -4.02 3.01
C PRO A 9 18.19 -3.86 4.37
N GLU A 10 18.91 -3.62 5.48
CA GLU A 10 18.34 -3.52 6.84
C GLU A 10 17.07 -2.65 6.93
N ARG A 11 17.02 -1.57 6.13
CA ARG A 11 15.87 -0.67 5.99
C ARG A 11 14.56 -1.37 5.56
N TRP A 12 14.63 -2.56 4.97
CA TRP A 12 13.52 -3.29 4.36
C TRP A 12 13.22 -4.62 5.07
N GLU A 13 13.85 -4.90 6.22
CA GLU A 13 13.55 -6.04 7.09
C GLU A 13 12.05 -6.10 7.47
N HIS A 14 11.44 -4.93 7.65
CA HIS A 14 10.01 -4.79 7.95
C HIS A 14 9.09 -5.32 6.84
N LEU A 15 9.59 -5.47 5.62
CA LEU A 15 8.82 -6.06 4.53
C LEU A 15 8.78 -7.59 4.56
N LYS A 16 9.64 -8.27 5.34
CA LYS A 16 9.64 -9.74 5.37
C LYS A 16 8.28 -10.32 5.81
N PRO A 17 7.63 -9.83 6.89
CA PRO A 17 6.30 -10.29 7.27
C PRO A 17 5.25 -10.05 6.17
N VAL A 18 5.23 -8.85 5.58
CA VAL A 18 4.32 -8.53 4.46
C VAL A 18 4.55 -9.43 3.27
N GLN A 19 5.81 -9.68 2.88
CA GLN A 19 6.13 -10.53 1.74
C GLN A 19 5.78 -11.99 1.97
N GLN A 20 5.92 -12.49 3.21
CA GLN A 20 5.46 -13.82 3.57
C GLN A 20 3.93 -13.94 3.43
N LEU A 21 3.18 -12.95 3.93
CA LEU A 21 1.72 -12.91 3.83
C LEU A 21 1.24 -12.78 2.38
N ILE A 22 1.90 -11.94 1.59
CA ILE A 22 1.70 -11.85 0.14
C ILE A 22 1.97 -13.19 -0.55
N GLY A 23 3.02 -13.90 -0.14
CA GLY A 23 3.37 -15.23 -0.65
C GLY A 23 2.29 -16.28 -0.39
N GLN A 24 1.57 -16.15 0.73
CA GLN A 24 0.41 -16.98 1.07
C GLN A 24 -0.88 -16.54 0.35
N ARG A 25 -0.85 -15.39 -0.34
CA ARG A 25 -1.99 -14.74 -1.03
C ARG A 25 -3.19 -14.42 -0.14
N ASP A 26 -3.04 -14.50 1.18
CA ASP A 26 -4.05 -14.07 2.14
C ASP A 26 -3.87 -12.59 2.49
N PHE A 27 -4.23 -11.73 1.53
CA PHE A 27 -4.18 -10.28 1.72
C PHE A 27 -5.16 -9.80 2.78
N ASP A 28 -6.31 -10.47 2.90
CA ASP A 28 -7.38 -10.03 3.78
C ASP A 28 -7.04 -10.33 5.24
N GLY A 29 -6.54 -11.54 5.54
CA GLY A 29 -6.01 -11.89 6.85
C GLY A 29 -4.81 -11.03 7.24
N ALA A 30 -3.93 -10.70 6.28
CA ALA A 30 -2.81 -9.79 6.50
C ALA A 30 -3.29 -8.38 6.90
N ILE A 31 -4.19 -7.78 6.12
CA ILE A 31 -4.74 -6.46 6.39
C ILE A 31 -5.42 -6.43 7.76
N GLN A 32 -6.28 -7.42 8.06
CA GLN A 32 -6.95 -7.52 9.37
C GLN A 32 -5.96 -7.59 10.53
N SER A 33 -4.88 -8.35 10.37
CA SER A 33 -3.84 -8.50 11.40
C SER A 33 -3.13 -7.18 11.66
N TYR A 34 -2.75 -6.45 10.61
CA TYR A 34 -2.08 -5.16 10.72
C TYR A 34 -3.02 -4.06 11.26
N GLU A 35 -4.28 -4.05 10.84
CA GLU A 35 -5.30 -3.14 11.41
C GLU A 35 -5.49 -3.39 12.90
N ALA A 36 -5.54 -4.65 13.33
CA ALA A 36 -5.63 -5.01 14.75
C ALA A 36 -4.40 -4.56 15.54
N MET A 37 -3.18 -4.67 14.98
CA MET A 37 -1.94 -4.17 15.61
C MET A 37 -1.98 -2.65 15.81
N LEU A 38 -2.55 -1.92 14.85
CA LEU A 38 -2.69 -0.46 14.89
C LEU A 38 -3.61 0.03 16.03
N LEU A 39 -4.50 -0.84 16.51
CA LEU A 39 -5.41 -0.57 17.63
C LEU A 39 -4.81 -0.95 18.99
N GLN A 40 -3.68 -1.66 19.03
CA GLN A 40 -3.09 -2.11 20.30
C GLN A 40 -2.40 -0.97 21.07
N PRO A 41 -2.44 -1.00 22.41
CA PRO A 41 -1.59 -0.13 23.23
C PRO A 41 -0.11 -0.31 22.86
N GLY A 42 0.56 0.77 22.48
CA GLY A 42 1.96 0.75 22.06
C GLY A 42 2.18 0.73 20.54
N ALA A 43 1.12 0.70 19.73
CA ALA A 43 1.20 0.83 18.27
C ALA A 43 2.01 2.06 17.83
N ALA A 44 2.01 3.14 18.61
CA ALA A 44 2.79 4.35 18.34
C ALA A 44 4.32 4.12 18.17
N ARG A 45 4.89 3.02 18.69
CA ARG A 45 6.31 2.69 18.50
C ARG A 45 6.65 2.10 17.14
N ALA A 46 5.68 1.51 16.45
CA ALA A 46 5.85 0.85 15.16
C ALA A 46 4.79 1.27 14.14
N GLY A 47 4.05 2.35 14.42
CA GLY A 47 2.87 2.70 13.66
C GLY A 47 3.20 3.21 12.27
N ASP A 48 4.38 3.80 12.07
CA ASP A 48 4.89 4.12 10.73
C ASP A 48 5.09 2.86 9.88
N LEU A 49 5.73 1.82 10.43
CA LEU A 49 5.92 0.53 9.76
C LEU A 49 4.58 -0.13 9.45
N ILE A 50 3.66 -0.18 10.42
CA ILE A 50 2.34 -0.79 10.25
C ILE A 50 1.54 -0.05 9.15
N LEU A 51 1.57 1.28 9.13
CA LEU A 51 0.90 2.08 8.10
C LEU A 51 1.53 1.88 6.72
N PHE A 52 2.86 1.78 6.65
CA PHE A 52 3.57 1.51 5.41
C PHE A 52 3.19 0.14 4.83
N ASP A 53 3.19 -0.89 5.67
CA ASP A 53 2.85 -2.26 5.30
C ASP A 53 1.39 -2.39 4.85
N LEU A 54 0.45 -1.74 5.54
CA LEU A 54 -0.96 -1.66 5.12
C LEU A 54 -1.11 -1.01 3.75
N ALA A 55 -0.37 0.07 3.49
CA ALA A 55 -0.39 0.72 2.19
C ALA A 55 0.10 -0.23 1.08
N LEU A 56 1.20 -0.95 1.32
CA LEU A 56 1.72 -1.94 0.36
C LEU A 56 0.74 -3.09 0.11
N LEU A 57 0.11 -3.63 1.16
CA LEU A 57 -0.90 -4.68 1.02
C LEU A 57 -2.10 -4.23 0.19
N HIS A 58 -2.55 -2.98 0.37
CA HIS A 58 -3.66 -2.40 -0.39
C HIS A 58 -3.29 -2.06 -1.84
N SER A 59 -2.03 -1.80 -2.15
CA SER A 59 -1.59 -1.46 -3.51
C SER A 59 -0.99 -2.65 -4.28
N HIS A 60 -0.74 -3.77 -3.62
CA HIS A 60 -0.04 -4.89 -4.22
C HIS A 60 -0.78 -5.46 -5.45
N TYR A 61 -0.06 -5.66 -6.56
CA TYR A 61 -0.66 -6.09 -7.84
C TYR A 61 -1.43 -7.42 -7.76
N ALA A 62 -0.96 -8.33 -6.90
CA ALA A 62 -1.58 -9.65 -6.70
C ALA A 62 -2.75 -9.64 -5.71
N ASN A 63 -3.03 -8.51 -5.04
CA ASN A 63 -4.23 -8.35 -4.24
C ASN A 63 -5.44 -8.15 -5.18
N PRO A 64 -6.40 -9.11 -5.22
CA PRO A 64 -7.57 -8.98 -6.08
C PRO A 64 -8.49 -7.81 -5.66
N ARG A 65 -8.41 -7.40 -4.39
CA ARG A 65 -9.15 -6.27 -3.81
C ARG A 65 -8.27 -5.02 -3.63
N LYS A 66 -7.18 -4.90 -4.40
CA LYS A 66 -6.31 -3.73 -4.32
C LYS A 66 -7.09 -2.43 -4.50
N ASP A 67 -6.76 -1.46 -3.66
CA ASP A 67 -7.40 -0.16 -3.61
C ASP A 67 -6.30 0.89 -3.37
N TYR A 68 -5.92 1.57 -4.45
CA TYR A 68 -4.88 2.59 -4.40
C TYR A 68 -5.29 3.79 -3.55
N ARG A 69 -6.59 4.09 -3.42
CA ARG A 69 -7.05 5.19 -2.55
C ARG A 69 -6.88 4.84 -1.08
N ARG A 70 -7.18 3.59 -0.69
CA ARG A 70 -6.88 3.12 0.68
C ARG A 70 -5.39 3.14 0.96
N SER A 71 -4.57 2.68 0.01
CA SER A 71 -3.10 2.76 0.14
C SER A 71 -2.62 4.19 0.36
N LEU A 72 -3.09 5.14 -0.44
CA LEU A 72 -2.76 6.56 -0.31
C LEU A 72 -3.21 7.15 1.03
N ALA A 73 -4.36 6.73 1.56
CA ALA A 73 -4.83 7.16 2.88
C ALA A 73 -3.87 6.72 4.00
N PHE A 74 -3.32 5.50 3.92
CA PHE A 74 -2.33 5.01 4.88
C PHE A 74 -0.99 5.73 4.77
N PHE A 75 -0.48 5.99 3.55
CA PHE A 75 0.73 6.80 3.38
C PHE A 75 0.55 8.26 3.86
N SER A 76 -0.60 8.88 3.56
CA SER A 76 -0.93 10.22 4.07
C SER A 76 -0.94 10.24 5.60
N ARG A 77 -1.53 9.20 6.21
CA ARG A 77 -1.53 9.03 7.67
C ARG A 77 -0.12 8.87 8.23
N LEU A 78 0.74 8.07 7.59
CA LEU A 78 2.14 7.89 7.97
C LEU A 78 2.88 9.24 7.98
N LEU A 79 2.78 10.00 6.89
CA LEU A 79 3.46 11.29 6.74
C LEU A 79 3.00 12.33 7.76
N ARG A 80 1.73 12.27 8.16
CA ARG A 80 1.14 13.19 9.15
C ARG A 80 1.46 12.81 10.58
N GLU A 81 1.31 11.53 10.94
CA GLU A 81 1.46 11.05 12.32
C GLU A 81 2.92 10.75 12.67
N TYR A 82 3.77 10.47 11.68
CA TYR A 82 5.18 10.12 11.85
C TYR A 82 6.09 10.95 10.95
N PRO A 83 6.10 12.29 11.08
CA PRO A 83 6.84 13.18 10.18
C PRO A 83 8.37 13.00 10.23
N ARG A 84 8.89 12.32 11.26
CA ARG A 84 10.32 11.98 11.41
C ARG A 84 10.64 10.52 11.06
N SER A 85 9.67 9.77 10.56
CA SER A 85 9.90 8.37 10.18
C SER A 85 10.94 8.30 9.04
N PRO A 86 11.89 7.35 9.10
CA PRO A 86 12.81 7.09 7.99
C PRO A 86 12.08 6.58 6.73
N LEU A 87 10.82 6.16 6.86
CA LEU A 87 9.97 5.72 5.74
C LEU A 87 9.29 6.89 5.01
N GLY A 88 9.39 8.12 5.51
CA GLY A 88 8.65 9.27 4.97
C GLY A 88 8.97 9.57 3.51
N GLU A 89 10.26 9.53 3.13
CA GLU A 89 10.68 9.69 1.73
C GLU A 89 10.08 8.59 0.84
N GLU A 90 10.07 7.35 1.32
CA GLU A 90 9.57 6.22 0.56
C GLU A 90 8.05 6.25 0.41
N ALA A 91 7.34 6.62 1.47
CA ALA A 91 5.90 6.82 1.45
C ALA A 91 5.49 7.90 0.42
N LYS A 92 6.27 8.97 0.26
CA LYS A 92 6.02 9.99 -0.78
C LYS A 92 6.21 9.42 -2.18
N ILE A 93 7.32 8.72 -2.43
CA ILE A 93 7.61 8.08 -3.73
C ILE A 93 6.48 7.12 -4.12
N TRP A 94 6.06 6.25 -3.20
CA TRP A 94 4.95 5.35 -3.44
C TRP A 94 3.62 6.09 -3.64
N SER A 95 3.38 7.18 -2.91
CA SER A 95 2.17 8.00 -3.09
C SER A 95 2.11 8.60 -4.49
N ASP A 96 3.20 9.21 -4.97
CA ASP A 96 3.26 9.81 -6.31
C ASP A 96 3.03 8.78 -7.41
N LEU A 97 3.63 7.59 -7.27
CA LEU A 97 3.44 6.49 -8.20
C LEU A 97 1.98 6.01 -8.22
N LEU A 98 1.38 5.79 -7.05
CA LEU A 98 0.01 5.29 -6.94
C LEU A 98 -1.02 6.33 -7.38
N GLU A 99 -0.79 7.61 -7.12
CA GLU A 99 -1.61 8.69 -7.67
C GLU A 99 -1.58 8.69 -9.20
N THR A 100 -0.40 8.52 -9.80
CA THR A 100 -0.26 8.44 -11.25
C THR A 100 -1.06 7.25 -11.80
N MET A 101 -0.92 6.07 -11.19
CA MET A 101 -1.65 4.87 -11.59
C MET A 101 -3.17 5.02 -11.44
N GLU A 102 -3.64 5.65 -10.36
CA GLU A 102 -5.06 5.93 -10.12
C GLU A 102 -5.62 6.92 -11.15
N ARG A 103 -4.86 7.96 -11.52
CA ARG A 103 -5.26 8.92 -12.57
C ARG A 103 -5.36 8.24 -13.93
N THR A 104 -4.36 7.45 -14.31
CA THR A 104 -4.38 6.70 -15.58
C THR A 104 -5.59 5.77 -15.65
N LYS A 105 -5.86 5.01 -14.59
CA LYS A 105 -7.04 4.11 -14.53
C LYS A 105 -8.37 4.86 -14.72
N ARG A 106 -8.50 6.08 -14.18
CA ARG A 106 -9.73 6.89 -14.33
C ARG A 106 -9.92 7.35 -15.77
N VAL A 107 -8.85 7.81 -16.43
CA VAL A 107 -8.90 8.24 -17.82
C VAL A 107 -9.38 7.10 -18.73
N ASP A 108 -8.87 5.89 -18.53
CA ASP A 108 -9.31 4.72 -19.33
C ASP A 108 -10.80 4.42 -19.15
N ILE A 109 -11.31 4.48 -17.90
CA ILE A 109 -12.72 4.26 -17.59
C ILE A 109 -13.60 5.35 -18.26
N GLU A 110 -13.21 6.62 -18.14
CA GLU A 110 -13.96 7.74 -18.74
C GLU A 110 -14.01 7.65 -20.27
N LEU A 111 -12.91 7.23 -20.92
CA LEU A 111 -12.87 7.04 -22.37
C LEU A 111 -13.80 5.90 -22.81
N ASP A 112 -13.83 4.79 -22.07
CA ASP A 112 -14.71 3.66 -22.36
C ASP A 112 -16.19 4.00 -22.14
N GLU A 113 -16.52 4.77 -21.10
CA GLU A 113 -17.88 5.26 -20.86
C GLU A 113 -18.35 6.20 -21.98
N LYS A 114 -17.49 7.12 -22.43
CA LYS A 114 -17.80 8.02 -23.55
C LYS A 114 -18.03 7.27 -24.86
N LYS A 115 -17.24 6.23 -25.16
CA LYS A 115 -17.46 5.38 -26.34
C LYS A 115 -18.82 4.69 -26.28
N LYS A 116 -19.14 4.04 -25.15
CA LYS A 116 -20.44 3.37 -24.96
C LYS A 116 -21.64 4.33 -25.06
N ALA A 117 -21.47 5.58 -24.64
CA ALA A 117 -22.51 6.59 -24.75
C ALA A 117 -22.68 7.13 -26.19
N PHE A 118 -21.61 7.13 -26.98
CA PHE A 118 -21.64 7.51 -28.39
C PHE A 118 -22.21 6.41 -29.29
N ASP A 119 -21.99 5.15 -28.94
CA ASP A 119 -22.48 3.97 -29.69
C ASP A 119 -23.95 3.59 -29.37
N ARG A 120 -24.67 4.38 -28.56
CA ARG A 120 -26.09 4.20 -28.20
C ARG A 120 -26.98 5.21 -28.91
#